data_AF-A0A7W5LHA3-F1
#
_entry.id   AF-A0A7W5LHA3-F1
#
_cell.length_a   1.000
_cell.length_b   1.000
_cell.length_c   1.000
_cell.angle_alpha   90.00
_cell.angle_beta   90.00
_cell.angle_gamma   90.00
#
_symmetry.space_group_name_H-M   'P 1'
#
loop_
_entity.id
_entity.type
_entity.pdbx_description
1 polymer ?
#
loop_
_entity_poly.entity_id
_entity_poly.type
_entity_poly.pdbx_seq_one_letter_code
_entity_poly.pdbx_strand_id
1 'polypeptide(L)' 'MPENANKVAIVTGASRGIGAAIAERLASDGFTVVIN' A
#
# COMPACT_ATOMS: atom_id res chain seq x y z
N MET A 1 -7.60 -11.57 -17.85
CA MET A 1 -6.33 -11.01 -17.33
C MET A 1 -6.72 -9.93 -16.33
N PRO A 2 -6.39 -10.02 -15.02
CA PRO A 2 -6.84 -9.03 -14.06
C PRO A 2 -6.13 -7.69 -14.33
N GLU A 3 -6.89 -6.61 -14.52
CA GLU A 3 -6.40 -5.25 -14.81
C GLU A 3 -5.59 -4.59 -13.65
N ASN A 4 -5.29 -5.34 -12.58
CA ASN A 4 -4.69 -4.80 -11.36
C ASN A 4 -3.17 -4.97 -11.28
N ALA A 5 -2.51 -5.49 -12.31
CA ALA A 5 -1.12 -5.95 -12.20
C ALA A 5 -0.05 -4.87 -11.91
N ASN A 6 -0.38 -3.56 -11.89
CA ASN A 6 0.62 -2.49 -11.74
C ASN A 6 0.13 -1.25 -10.96
N LYS A 7 -0.67 -1.41 -9.90
CA LYS A 7 -1.06 -0.25 -9.07
C LYS A 7 -0.02 0.02 -7.98
N VAL A 8 0.50 1.24 -7.99
CA VAL A 8 1.45 1.74 -6.99
C VAL A 8 0.72 2.68 -6.04
N ALA A 9 0.95 2.54 -4.74
CA ALA A 9 0.43 3.43 -3.71
C ALA A 9 1.57 4.04 -2.90
N ILE A 10 1.49 5.35 -2.64
CA ILE A 10 2.37 6.05 -1.70
C ILE A 10 1.60 6.32 -0.40
N VAL A 11 2.18 5.89 0.73
CA VAL A 11 1.60 6.11 2.05
C VAL A 11 2.58 6.91 2.90
N THR A 12 2.20 8.12 3.26
CA THR A 12 2.99 8.96 4.17
C THR A 12 2.57 8.71 5.62
N GLY A 13 3.50 8.86 6.57
CA GLY A 13 3.22 8.60 7.98
C GLY A 13 2.98 7.13 8.29
N ALA A 14 3.53 6.22 7.48
CA ALA A 14 3.32 4.77 7.61
C ALA A 14 4.17 4.11 8.71
N SER A 15 4.87 4.89 9.53
CA SER A 15 5.75 4.36 10.56
C SER A 15 5.03 3.65 11.71
N ARG A 16 3.76 4.00 11.98
CA ARG A 16 2.92 3.40 13.03
C ARG A 16 1.44 3.72 12.86
N GLY A 17 0.60 3.04 13.64
CA GLY A 17 -0.83 3.35 13.75
C GLY A 17 -1.57 3.18 12.43
N ILE A 18 -2.42 4.16 12.09
CA ILE A 18 -3.31 4.07 10.92
C ILE A 18 -2.52 3.99 9.60
N GLY A 19 -1.44 4.77 9.46
CA GLY A 19 -0.62 4.74 8.24
C GLY A 19 -0.01 3.37 7.97
N ALA A 20 0.48 2.69 9.01
CA ALA A 20 1.02 1.34 8.92
C ALA A 20 -0.07 0.33 8.50
N ALA A 21 -1.24 0.37 9.16
CA ALA A 21 -2.36 -0.52 8.84
C ALA A 21 -2.88 -0.35 7.40
N ILE A 22 -2.88 0.89 6.88
CA ILE A 22 -3.25 1.17 5.49
C ILE A 22 -2.20 0.59 4.53
N ALA A 23 -0.90 0.78 4.80
CA ALA A 23 0.17 0.24 3.97
C ALA A 23 0.11 -1.30 3.89
N GLU A 24 -0.08 -1.97 5.02
CA GLU A 24 -0.24 -3.43 5.11
C GLU A 24 -1.45 -3.93 4.31
N ARG A 25 -2.59 -3.22 4.41
CA ARG A 25 -3.79 -3.59 3.68
C ARG A 25 -3.60 -3.44 2.17
N LEU A 26 -3.03 -2.32 1.71
CA LEU A 26 -2.79 -2.08 0.29
C LEU A 26 -1.82 -3.12 -0.30
N ALA A 27 -0.76 -3.48 0.44
CA ALA A 27 0.14 -4.54 0.03
C ALA A 27 -0.59 -5.89 -0.10
N SER A 28 -1.46 -6.21 0.86
CA SER A 28 -2.28 -7.44 0.84
C SER A 28 -3.27 -7.47 -0.34
N ASP A 29 -3.78 -6.30 -0.74
CA ASP A 29 -4.67 -6.14 -1.89
C ASP A 29 -3.89 -6.14 -3.24
N GLY A 30 -2.56 -6.35 -3.20
CA GLY A 30 -1.70 -6.55 -4.37
C GLY A 30 -1.06 -5.27 -4.93
N PHE A 31 -1.06 -4.18 -4.17
CA PHE A 31 -0.38 -2.95 -4.57
C PHE A 31 1.13 -3.05 -4.32
N THR A 32 1.91 -2.41 -5.18
CA THR A 32 3.29 -2.02 -4.81
C THR A 32 3.20 -0.79 -3.93
N VAL A 33 3.64 -0.90 -2.67
CA VAL A 33 3.51 0.17 -1.69
C VAL A 33 4.86 0.84 -1.44
N VAL A 34 4.90 2.16 -1.54
CA VAL A 34 6.04 3.01 -1.16
C VAL A 34 5.65 3.79 0.09
N ILE A 35 6.53 3.86 1.09
CA ILE A 35 6.28 4.57 2.34
C ILE A 35 7.24 5.75 2.53
N ASN A 36 6.76 6.81 3.20
CA ASN A 36 7.55 7.96 3.66
C ASN A 36 7.18 8.34 5.10
#